data_AF-Q23ZD3-F1
#
_entry.id   AF-Q23ZD3-F1
#
_cell.length_a   1.000
_cell.length_b   1.000
_cell.length_c   1.000
_cell.angle_alpha   90.00
_cell.angle_beta   90.00
_cell.angle_gamma   90.00
#
_symmetry.space_group_name_H-M   'P 1'
#
loop_
_entity.id
_entity.type
_entity.pdbx_description
1 polymer ?
#
loop_
_entity_poly.entity_id
_entity_poly.type
_entity_poly.pdbx_seq_one_letter_code
_entity_poly.pdbx_strand_id
1 'polypeptide(L)'
;MEGGGMNNYKGVMLCSRPNEPVKIAVEKPFCSRVEASQQLGLNPVKKEFAVPLKKKKKVNEALQRHKDWLEIYKLKMNLKKEDEDEMKKRDDEKFVKVKEIAAKDRERTKKMKADFEHVNQNINKILGDENPQSPKHKVARLTEKNLKKLEEQNQNEDMYKPADSGKKEVKKPSKKDTKPKWAYTEKQLEEDEDKECDDLLDFVNNLDYDQYINDLEVQSMVKAIKNRIHELQDKENWKENAIHDIKIKKKKQNEQKADQNDDVRSNATSVLSDARSHQSERSQQSIQSLKDKLNEQKKGKNEWDGISQTETKHKATLEERIAKHVADEVLRNYKHLGAVHSNQSIRKLLEREAQQYINKGNVDGPVISVVKENTLRKNEIDPNNLPYLHRNPAI
;
A
#
# COMPACT_ATOMS: atom_id res chain seq x y z
N MET A 1 -2.20 -11.50 54.92
CA MET A 1 -3.67 -11.41 55.01
C MET A 1 -4.19 -11.16 53.60
N GLU A 2 -5.13 -12.02 53.20
CA GLU A 2 -6.14 -11.79 52.13
C GLU A 2 -5.62 -11.57 50.70
N GLY A 3 -6.01 -12.32 49.67
CA GLY A 3 -7.07 -13.31 49.55
C GLY A 3 -7.76 -13.15 48.19
N GLY A 4 -7.88 -14.25 47.43
CA GLY A 4 -8.87 -14.46 46.35
C GLY A 4 -8.55 -13.77 45.02
N GLY A 5 -8.47 -14.43 43.86
CA GLY A 5 -9.11 -15.67 43.44
C GLY A 5 -10.18 -15.34 42.39
N MET A 6 -9.95 -15.71 41.12
CA MET A 6 -11.03 -16.06 40.19
C MET A 6 -10.45 -16.74 38.95
N ASN A 7 -10.36 -18.06 39.08
CA ASN A 7 -10.13 -19.01 38.01
C ASN A 7 -11.34 -19.01 37.07
N ASN A 8 -11.21 -18.42 35.88
CA ASN A 8 -12.15 -18.62 34.77
C ASN A 8 -11.69 -19.77 33.87
N TYR A 9 -11.62 -20.99 34.42
CA TYR A 9 -11.54 -22.21 33.62
C TYR A 9 -12.96 -22.66 33.27
N LYS A 10 -13.52 -22.09 32.20
CA LYS A 10 -14.74 -22.61 31.58
C LYS A 10 -14.43 -23.92 30.86
N GLY A 11 -14.74 -25.03 31.54
CA GLY A 11 -15.34 -26.23 30.95
C GLY A 11 -14.65 -26.82 29.73
N VAL A 12 -13.45 -27.37 29.90
CA VAL A 12 -12.99 -28.46 29.03
C VAL A 12 -13.75 -29.71 29.50
N MET A 13 -14.86 -30.01 28.82
CA MET A 13 -15.53 -31.31 28.91
C MET A 13 -14.56 -32.37 28.39
N LEU A 14 -13.71 -32.88 29.28
CA LEU A 14 -12.95 -34.11 29.10
C LEU A 14 -13.95 -35.26 29.03
N CYS A 15 -14.56 -35.46 27.86
CA CYS A 15 -15.15 -36.74 27.53
C CYS A 15 -14.00 -37.74 27.42
N SER A 16 -13.73 -38.44 28.51
CA SER A 16 -12.95 -39.66 28.56
C SER A 16 -13.51 -40.63 27.52
N ARG A 17 -12.94 -40.65 26.31
CA ARG A 17 -13.23 -41.71 25.34
C ARG A 17 -12.58 -42.99 25.88
N PRO A 18 -13.35 -44.01 26.27
CA PRO A 18 -12.76 -45.27 26.64
C PRO A 18 -12.07 -45.85 25.41
N ASN A 19 -10.80 -46.19 25.62
CA ASN A 19 -9.97 -46.91 24.68
C ASN A 19 -10.49 -48.36 24.64
N GLU A 20 -11.52 -48.63 23.84
CA GLU A 20 -11.96 -49.99 23.52
C GLU A 20 -11.28 -50.45 22.23
N PRO A 21 -10.20 -51.26 22.29
CA PRO A 21 -9.85 -52.12 21.18
C PRO A 21 -10.90 -53.25 21.14
N VAL A 22 -11.94 -53.09 20.31
CA VAL A 22 -12.82 -54.20 19.95
C VAL A 22 -11.98 -55.21 19.15
N LYS A 23 -11.38 -56.16 19.87
CA LYS A 23 -10.79 -57.37 19.33
C LYS A 23 -11.94 -58.24 18.81
N ILE A 24 -12.21 -58.18 17.51
CA ILE A 24 -13.01 -59.22 16.86
C ILE A 24 -12.09 -60.42 16.66
N ALA A 25 -12.01 -61.26 17.68
CA ALA A 25 -11.55 -62.62 17.52
C ALA A 25 -12.74 -63.45 17.02
N VAL A 26 -12.53 -64.22 15.95
CA VAL A 26 -12.43 -65.68 15.98
C VAL A 26 -12.40 -66.12 14.52
N GLU A 27 -11.22 -66.61 14.14
CA GLU A 27 -10.95 -67.31 12.90
C GLU A 27 -11.93 -68.48 12.75
N LYS A 28 -12.62 -68.55 11.61
CA LYS A 28 -13.34 -69.78 11.26
C LYS A 28 -12.29 -70.88 11.04
N PRO A 29 -12.42 -72.05 11.68
CA PRO A 29 -11.55 -73.17 11.36
C PRO A 29 -11.70 -73.52 9.88
N PHE A 30 -10.57 -73.81 9.26
CA PHE A 30 -10.45 -74.19 7.85
C PHE A 30 -11.38 -75.37 7.55
N CYS A 31 -12.50 -75.14 6.86
CA CYS A 31 -13.37 -76.21 6.35
C CYS A 31 -12.63 -76.97 5.24
N SER A 32 -11.77 -77.93 5.63
CA SER A 32 -11.23 -78.95 4.74
C SER A 32 -12.27 -80.05 4.54
N ARG A 33 -13.36 -79.72 3.85
CA ARG A 33 -14.30 -80.73 3.37
C ARG A 33 -14.49 -80.51 1.88
N VAL A 34 -13.58 -81.13 1.13
CA VAL A 34 -13.84 -81.48 -0.27
C VAL A 34 -15.03 -82.44 -0.23
N GLU A 35 -16.17 -82.04 -0.78
CA GLU A 35 -17.28 -82.95 -1.00
C GLU A 35 -16.84 -84.02 -2.02
N ALA A 36 -17.03 -85.30 -1.69
CA ALA A 36 -16.56 -86.43 -2.49
C ALA A 36 -17.26 -86.58 -3.86
N SER A 37 -18.23 -85.72 -4.19
CA SER A 37 -18.93 -85.69 -5.48
C SER A 37 -18.30 -84.75 -6.51
N GLN A 38 -17.28 -83.95 -6.14
CA GLN A 38 -16.59 -83.10 -7.10
C GLN A 38 -15.53 -83.90 -7.88
N GLN A 39 -15.83 -84.16 -9.16
CA GLN A 39 -14.89 -84.77 -10.10
C GLN A 39 -13.55 -84.01 -10.12
N LEU A 40 -12.49 -84.73 -9.75
CA LEU A 40 -11.11 -84.33 -9.92
C LEU A 40 -10.82 -84.15 -11.41
N GLY A 41 -10.77 -82.92 -11.87
CA GLY A 41 -10.41 -82.58 -13.23
C GLY A 41 -10.96 -81.21 -13.61
N LEU A 42 -10.05 -80.24 -13.72
CA LEU A 42 -10.30 -78.82 -14.05
C LEU A 42 -10.86 -78.01 -12.88
N ASN A 43 -9.95 -77.61 -11.97
CA ASN A 43 -10.17 -76.41 -11.16
C ASN A 43 -10.44 -75.26 -12.13
N PRO A 44 -11.62 -74.62 -12.13
CA PRO A 44 -11.80 -73.39 -12.89
C PRO A 44 -10.75 -72.41 -12.40
N VAL A 45 -9.99 -71.82 -13.34
CA VAL A 45 -9.04 -70.73 -13.06
C VAL A 45 -9.75 -69.80 -12.09
N LYS A 46 -9.20 -69.66 -10.87
CA LYS A 46 -9.75 -68.76 -9.86
C LYS A 46 -9.95 -67.44 -10.59
N LYS A 47 -11.20 -67.08 -10.89
CA LYS A 47 -11.49 -65.74 -11.39
C LYS A 47 -10.91 -64.85 -10.31
N GLU A 48 -9.82 -64.17 -10.63
CA GLU A 48 -9.28 -63.13 -9.80
C GLU A 48 -10.42 -62.11 -9.73
N PHE A 49 -11.28 -62.26 -8.72
CA PHE A 49 -12.25 -61.25 -8.36
C PHE A 49 -11.37 -60.08 -7.98
N ALA A 50 -11.14 -59.19 -8.95
CA ALA A 50 -10.41 -57.96 -8.77
C ALA A 50 -10.91 -57.37 -7.45
N VAL A 51 -10.04 -57.38 -6.43
CA VAL A 51 -10.40 -56.96 -5.07
C VAL A 51 -11.12 -55.64 -5.25
N PRO A 52 -12.41 -55.51 -4.87
CA PRO A 52 -13.18 -54.33 -5.19
C PRO A 52 -12.41 -53.14 -4.65
N LEU A 53 -11.85 -52.35 -5.58
CA LEU A 53 -11.01 -51.21 -5.25
C LEU A 53 -11.78 -50.39 -4.24
N LYS A 54 -11.27 -50.34 -3.01
CA LYS A 54 -11.92 -49.65 -1.90
C LYS A 54 -12.24 -48.26 -2.39
N LYS A 55 -13.52 -47.97 -2.65
CA LYS A 55 -13.96 -46.67 -3.16
C LYS A 55 -13.40 -45.63 -2.21
N LYS A 56 -12.43 -44.84 -2.67
CA LYS A 56 -11.83 -43.78 -1.85
C LYS A 56 -12.98 -42.93 -1.35
N LYS A 57 -13.09 -42.79 -0.03
CA LYS A 57 -14.15 -41.98 0.58
C LYS A 57 -14.05 -40.59 -0.04
N LYS A 58 -15.13 -40.12 -0.68
CA LYS A 58 -15.19 -38.76 -1.21
C LYS A 58 -14.95 -37.83 -0.04
N VAL A 59 -13.80 -37.16 -0.03
CA VAL A 59 -13.49 -36.18 1.00
C VAL A 59 -14.46 -35.02 0.79
N ASN A 60 -15.11 -34.57 1.85
CA ASN A 60 -16.04 -33.43 1.76
C ASN A 60 -15.30 -32.22 1.21
N GLU A 61 -15.67 -31.77 0.00
CA GLU A 61 -15.08 -30.60 -0.65
C GLU A 61 -15.19 -29.35 0.24
N ALA A 62 -16.27 -29.24 1.01
CA ALA A 62 -16.46 -28.16 1.97
C ALA A 62 -15.34 -28.11 3.02
N LEU A 63 -14.90 -29.26 3.54
CA LEU A 63 -13.80 -29.32 4.52
C LEU A 63 -12.45 -28.99 3.88
N GLN A 64 -12.24 -29.36 2.62
CA GLN A 64 -11.02 -28.98 1.89
C GLN A 64 -10.98 -27.47 1.64
N ARG A 65 -12.07 -26.86 1.16
CA ARG A 65 -12.16 -25.41 0.96
C ARG A 65 -11.94 -24.64 2.27
N HIS A 66 -12.50 -25.14 3.38
CA HIS A 66 -12.28 -24.52 4.69
C HIS A 66 -10.83 -24.62 5.14
N LYS A 67 -10.18 -25.78 4.96
CA LYS A 67 -8.75 -25.96 5.24
C LYS A 67 -7.89 -25.00 4.40
N ASP A 68 -8.18 -24.89 3.11
CA ASP A 68 -7.48 -23.97 2.21
C ASP A 68 -7.67 -22.51 2.64
N TRP A 69 -8.89 -22.15 3.03
CA TRP A 69 -9.19 -20.82 3.55
C TRP A 69 -8.39 -20.53 4.84
N LEU A 70 -8.28 -21.49 5.77
CA LEU A 70 -7.48 -21.34 6.98
C LEU A 70 -5.98 -21.16 6.68
N GLU A 71 -5.44 -21.89 5.69
CA GLU A 71 -4.06 -21.73 5.25
C GLU A 71 -3.81 -20.33 4.68
N ILE A 72 -4.68 -19.86 3.79
CA ILE A 72 -4.61 -18.51 3.21
C ILE A 72 -4.75 -17.44 4.30
N TYR A 73 -5.69 -17.64 5.23
CA TYR A 73 -5.91 -16.72 6.34
C TYR A 73 -4.69 -16.61 7.26
N LYS A 74 -4.05 -17.75 7.58
CA LYS A 74 -2.81 -17.78 8.37
C LYS A 74 -1.68 -17.04 7.66
N LEU A 75 -1.52 -17.25 6.35
CA LEU A 75 -0.51 -16.55 5.55
C LEU A 75 -0.77 -15.04 5.51
N LYS A 76 -2.04 -14.63 5.34
CA LYS A 76 -2.44 -13.21 5.40
C LYS A 76 -2.14 -12.58 6.75
N MET A 77 -2.35 -13.30 7.86
CA MET A 77 -2.03 -12.82 9.20
C MET A 77 -0.52 -12.68 9.42
N ASN A 78 0.28 -13.61 8.91
CA ASN A 78 1.74 -13.51 8.98
C ASN A 78 2.26 -12.31 8.18
N LEU A 79 1.79 -12.12 6.94
CA LEU A 79 2.16 -10.95 6.12
C LEU A 79 1.80 -9.64 6.81
N LYS A 80 0.60 -9.55 7.40
CA LYS A 80 0.18 -8.36 8.13
C LYS A 80 1.10 -8.09 9.33
N LYS A 81 1.51 -9.12 10.04
CA LYS A 81 2.44 -9.00 11.17
C LYS A 81 3.84 -8.55 10.71
N GLU A 82 4.33 -9.09 9.61
CA GLU A 82 5.61 -8.67 9.02
C GLU A 82 5.58 -7.20 8.58
N ASP A 83 4.51 -6.77 7.91
CA ASP A 83 4.33 -5.36 7.51
C ASP A 83 4.28 -4.43 8.75
N GLU A 84 3.62 -4.84 9.84
CA GLU A 84 3.59 -4.10 11.11
C GLU A 84 4.98 -4.01 11.79
N ASP A 85 5.75 -5.10 11.77
CA ASP A 85 7.10 -5.13 12.34
C ASP A 85 8.10 -4.32 11.49
N GLU A 86 7.96 -4.32 10.16
CA GLU A 86 8.75 -3.45 9.28
C GLU A 86 8.43 -1.96 9.46
N MET A 87 7.16 -1.61 9.68
CA MET A 87 6.75 -0.24 10.00
C MET A 87 7.36 0.23 11.32
N LYS A 88 7.32 -0.61 12.37
CA LYS A 88 7.95 -0.31 13.66
C LYS A 88 9.46 -0.09 13.51
N LYS A 89 10.17 -0.96 12.78
CA LYS A 89 11.62 -0.78 12.52
C LYS A 89 11.91 0.55 11.84
N ARG A 90 11.12 0.92 10.82
CA ARG A 90 11.27 2.23 10.14
C ARG A 90 11.06 3.41 11.07
N ASP A 91 10.10 3.31 11.99
CA ASP A 91 9.84 4.38 12.95
C ASP A 91 10.92 4.46 14.04
N ASP A 92 11.44 3.31 14.50
CA ASP A 92 12.59 3.24 15.39
C ASP A 92 13.84 3.86 14.73
N GLU A 93 14.11 3.55 13.46
CA GLU A 93 15.22 4.16 12.69
C GLU A 93 15.08 5.68 12.56
N LYS A 94 13.87 6.19 12.30
CA LYS A 94 13.62 7.65 12.28
C LYS A 94 13.88 8.26 13.65
N PHE A 95 13.44 7.58 14.73
CA PHE A 95 13.64 8.06 16.09
C PHE A 95 15.13 8.11 16.46
N VAL A 96 15.91 7.10 16.07
CA VAL A 96 17.37 7.09 16.23
C VAL A 96 18.03 8.25 15.49
N LYS A 97 17.63 8.54 14.24
CA LYS A 97 18.15 9.67 13.46
C LYS A 97 17.83 11.02 14.12
N VAL A 98 16.61 11.22 14.60
CA VAL A 98 16.21 12.45 15.31
C VAL A 98 17.02 12.61 16.59
N LYS A 99 17.24 11.52 17.34
CA LYS A 99 18.06 11.52 18.54
C LYS A 99 19.52 11.90 18.25
N GLU A 100 20.08 11.42 17.15
CA GLU A 100 21.44 11.75 16.72
C GLU A 100 21.57 13.23 16.31
N ILE A 101 20.61 13.75 15.53
CA ILE A 101 20.57 15.17 15.15
C ILE A 101 20.48 16.06 16.40
N ALA A 102 19.58 15.73 17.33
CA ALA A 102 19.45 16.45 18.59
C ALA A 102 20.73 16.40 19.44
N ALA A 103 21.50 15.30 19.39
CA ALA A 103 22.79 15.20 20.06
C ALA A 103 23.84 16.12 19.41
N LYS A 104 23.90 16.14 18.07
CA LYS A 104 24.77 17.04 17.30
C LYS A 104 24.46 18.52 17.58
N ASP A 105 23.18 18.89 17.66
CA ASP A 105 22.76 20.25 17.99
C ASP A 105 23.16 20.65 19.42
N ARG A 106 23.04 19.73 20.39
CA ARG A 106 23.53 19.95 21.76
C ARG A 106 25.04 20.16 21.82
N GLU A 107 25.81 19.45 21.00
CA GLU A 107 27.26 19.66 20.91
C GLU A 107 27.60 21.00 20.24
N ARG A 108 26.89 21.36 19.17
CA ARG A 108 27.07 22.64 18.47
C ARG A 108 26.79 23.82 19.38
N THR A 109 25.69 23.76 20.14
CA THR A 109 25.33 24.81 21.10
C THR A 109 26.32 24.91 22.26
N LYS A 110 26.86 23.77 22.74
CA LYS A 110 27.97 23.78 23.73
C LYS A 110 29.23 24.46 23.19
N LYS A 111 29.61 24.17 21.94
CA LYS A 111 30.77 24.83 21.28
C LYS A 111 30.54 26.34 21.14
N MET A 112 29.39 26.74 20.60
CA MET A 112 29.03 28.16 20.48
C MET A 112 29.03 28.88 21.83
N LYS A 113 28.57 28.21 22.90
CA LYS A 113 28.60 28.78 24.25
C LYS A 113 30.03 28.96 24.78
N ALA A 114 30.90 27.96 24.58
CA ALA A 114 32.30 28.05 24.97
C ALA A 114 33.04 29.15 24.19
N ASP A 115 32.80 29.27 22.89
CA ASP A 115 33.36 30.34 22.05
C ASP A 115 32.88 31.72 22.54
N PHE A 116 31.59 31.84 22.89
CA PHE A 116 31.03 33.07 23.42
C PHE A 116 31.62 33.44 24.79
N GLU A 117 31.84 32.46 25.67
CA GLU A 117 32.53 32.66 26.95
C GLU A 117 33.98 33.12 26.73
N HIS A 118 34.70 32.53 25.77
CA HIS A 118 36.07 32.93 25.42
C HIS A 118 36.11 34.37 24.86
N VAL A 119 35.18 34.73 23.96
CA VAL A 119 35.04 36.10 23.44
C VAL A 119 34.75 37.09 24.57
N ASN A 120 33.82 36.77 25.47
CA ASN A 120 33.51 37.63 26.62
C ASN A 120 34.70 37.78 27.56
N GLN A 121 35.48 36.72 27.80
CA GLN A 121 36.71 36.82 28.59
C GLN A 121 37.74 37.72 27.90
N ASN A 122 37.88 37.63 26.57
CA ASN A 122 38.81 38.47 25.83
C ASN A 122 38.37 39.94 25.84
N ILE A 123 37.06 40.21 25.67
CA ILE A 123 36.48 41.55 25.80
C ILE A 123 36.75 42.13 27.18
N ASN A 124 36.52 41.35 28.25
CA ASN A 124 36.77 41.81 29.62
C ASN A 124 38.27 42.07 29.89
N LYS A 125 39.18 41.34 29.25
CA LYS A 125 40.63 41.61 29.34
C LYS A 125 41.00 42.90 28.60
N ILE A 126 40.48 43.11 27.39
CA ILE A 126 40.74 44.32 26.61
C ILE A 126 40.17 45.57 27.30
N LEU A 127 39.00 45.45 27.93
CA LEU A 127 38.36 46.53 28.69
C LEU A 127 38.91 46.69 30.11
N GLY A 128 39.77 45.78 30.57
CA GLY A 128 40.15 45.63 31.97
C GLY A 128 41.27 46.56 32.46
N ASP A 129 42.04 47.20 31.59
CA ASP A 129 43.30 47.87 32.00
C ASP A 129 43.36 49.39 31.78
N GLU A 130 42.36 50.03 31.17
CA GLU A 130 42.42 51.48 30.92
C GLU A 130 41.11 52.15 31.37
N ASN A 131 41.20 52.85 32.49
CA ASN A 131 40.32 53.95 32.94
C ASN A 131 39.34 53.66 34.12
N PRO A 132 39.74 53.98 35.38
CA PRO A 132 38.88 53.89 36.57
C PRO A 132 37.73 54.93 36.66
N GLN A 133 37.46 55.73 35.62
CA GLN A 133 36.45 56.80 35.66
C GLN A 133 35.26 56.64 34.71
N SER A 134 35.10 55.46 34.09
CA SER A 134 33.90 55.15 33.30
C SER A 134 32.66 54.95 34.20
N PRO A 135 31.58 55.74 34.03
CA PRO A 135 30.37 55.61 34.84
C PRO A 135 29.74 54.25 34.58
N LYS A 136 29.53 53.47 35.65
CA LYS A 136 28.85 52.17 35.63
C LYS A 136 27.46 52.30 35.00
N HIS A 137 27.38 52.17 33.68
CA HIS A 137 26.12 52.02 32.97
C HIS A 137 25.55 50.66 33.38
N LYS A 138 24.63 50.69 34.36
CA LYS A 138 23.83 49.54 34.74
C LYS A 138 23.12 49.07 33.47
N VAL A 139 23.52 47.90 32.95
CA VAL A 139 22.77 47.21 31.90
C VAL A 139 21.36 47.03 32.43
N ALA A 140 20.45 47.87 31.96
CA ALA A 140 19.07 47.87 32.40
C ALA A 140 18.48 46.53 31.97
N ARG A 141 18.10 45.69 32.95
CA ARG A 141 17.39 44.45 32.69
C ARG A 141 16.23 44.75 31.75
N LEU A 142 16.09 43.97 30.68
CA LEU A 142 14.96 44.05 29.76
C LEU A 142 13.68 43.87 30.59
N THR A 143 13.01 44.98 30.87
CA THR A 143 11.70 45.02 31.51
C THR A 143 10.70 45.41 30.44
N GLU A 144 9.46 44.96 30.56
CA GLU A 144 8.40 45.19 29.56
C GLU A 144 8.21 46.68 29.20
N LYS A 145 8.54 47.57 30.14
CA LYS A 145 8.50 49.03 29.95
C LYS A 145 9.53 49.54 28.93
N ASN A 146 10.69 48.89 28.83
CA ASN A 146 11.72 49.26 27.86
C ASN A 146 11.41 48.73 26.45
N LEU A 147 10.63 47.66 26.33
CA LEU A 147 10.15 47.17 25.03
C LEU A 147 9.10 48.12 24.42
N LYS A 148 8.12 48.58 25.20
CA LYS A 148 7.13 49.55 24.72
C LYS A 148 7.73 50.85 24.20
N LYS A 149 8.79 51.32 24.86
CA LYS A 149 9.46 52.58 24.49
C LYS A 149 10.19 52.49 23.14
N LEU A 150 10.65 51.29 22.76
CA LEU A 150 11.26 51.05 21.45
C LEU A 150 10.21 50.95 20.33
N GLU A 151 9.05 50.36 20.63
CA GLU A 151 7.90 50.30 19.70
C GLU A 151 7.36 51.69 19.37
N GLU A 152 7.28 52.59 20.36
CA GLU A 152 6.82 53.98 20.16
C GLU A 152 7.81 54.84 19.37
N GLN A 153 9.11 54.55 19.44
CA GLN A 153 10.12 55.30 18.67
C GLN A 153 10.14 54.93 17.18
N ASN A 154 9.83 53.68 16.83
CA ASN A 154 9.78 53.25 15.43
C ASN A 154 8.55 53.78 14.65
N GLN A 155 7.52 54.29 15.33
CA GLN A 155 6.32 54.80 14.66
C GLN A 155 6.45 56.26 14.17
N ASN A 156 7.51 56.99 14.53
CA ASN A 156 7.65 58.42 14.23
C ASN A 156 8.62 58.77 13.09
N GLU A 157 9.29 57.80 12.45
CA GLU A 157 10.33 58.07 11.45
C GLU A 157 9.84 58.10 9.98
N ASP A 158 8.56 57.83 9.69
CA ASP A 158 8.04 57.66 8.32
C ASP A 158 7.73 58.97 7.54
N MET A 159 8.32 60.12 7.90
CA MET A 159 7.93 61.43 7.34
C MET A 159 9.04 62.25 6.64
N TYR A 160 9.86 61.65 5.76
CA TYR A 160 10.70 62.43 4.82
C TYR A 160 10.87 61.77 3.44
N LYS A 161 10.37 62.43 2.39
CA LYS A 161 10.63 62.13 0.96
C LYS A 161 11.93 62.81 0.50
N PRO A 162 12.67 62.21 -0.44
CA PRO A 162 13.44 62.99 -1.40
C PRO A 162 13.06 62.71 -2.87
N ALA A 163 13.23 63.76 -3.67
CA ALA A 163 12.84 63.86 -5.07
C ALA A 163 13.92 63.33 -6.04
N ASP A 164 13.40 62.80 -7.15
CA ASP A 164 13.85 62.89 -8.55
C ASP A 164 15.33 63.24 -8.88
N SER A 165 16.02 62.31 -9.55
CA SER A 165 16.81 62.63 -10.77
C SER A 165 17.22 61.35 -11.50
N GLY A 166 16.93 61.30 -12.80
CA GLY A 166 17.21 60.15 -13.67
C GLY A 166 18.65 60.07 -14.18
N LYS A 167 19.06 58.84 -14.56
CA LYS A 167 19.94 58.52 -15.69
C LYS A 167 19.97 57.00 -15.93
N LYS A 168 19.72 56.59 -17.19
CA LYS A 168 19.78 55.23 -17.71
C LYS A 168 21.22 54.78 -17.91
N GLU A 169 21.60 53.62 -17.36
CA GLU A 169 22.61 52.71 -17.93
C GLU A 169 22.27 51.26 -17.55
N VAL A 170 22.21 50.39 -18.54
CA VAL A 170 21.95 48.95 -18.41
C VAL A 170 23.18 48.28 -17.78
N LYS A 171 23.06 47.91 -16.50
CA LYS A 171 24.00 47.03 -15.81
C LYS A 171 23.24 45.79 -15.32
N LYS A 172 23.80 44.61 -15.56
CA LYS A 172 23.32 43.32 -15.02
C LYS A 172 23.03 43.48 -13.52
N PRO A 173 21.91 42.96 -12.98
CA PRO A 173 21.51 43.24 -11.60
C PRO A 173 22.50 42.58 -10.63
N SER A 174 23.44 43.38 -10.12
CA SER A 174 24.13 43.05 -8.89
C SER A 174 23.07 43.10 -7.78
N LYS A 175 22.96 42.02 -6.99
CA LYS A 175 22.13 41.91 -5.77
C LYS A 175 22.55 42.95 -4.73
N LYS A 176 22.22 44.22 -4.98
CA LYS A 176 22.38 45.34 -4.06
C LYS A 176 20.99 45.82 -3.69
N ASP A 177 20.66 45.62 -2.43
CA ASP A 177 19.64 46.36 -1.68
C ASP A 177 18.24 46.37 -2.30
N THR A 178 17.66 45.18 -2.54
CA THR A 178 16.20 45.08 -2.62
C THR A 178 15.66 45.32 -1.22
N LYS A 179 14.89 46.41 -1.09
CA LYS A 179 14.11 46.66 0.13
C LYS A 179 13.25 45.42 0.39
N PRO A 180 13.05 45.00 1.64
CA PRO A 180 12.25 43.83 1.92
C PRO A 180 10.81 44.02 1.40
N LYS A 181 10.14 42.93 0.98
CA LYS A 181 8.84 42.96 0.26
C LYS A 181 7.76 43.84 0.93
N TRP A 182 7.81 43.99 2.25
CA TRP A 182 6.88 44.81 3.04
C TRP A 182 7.09 46.33 2.89
N ALA A 183 8.21 46.78 2.32
CA ALA A 183 8.55 48.18 2.13
C ALA A 183 8.17 48.73 0.73
N TYR A 184 7.58 47.90 -0.13
CA TYR A 184 7.09 48.33 -1.45
C TYR A 184 5.67 48.87 -1.35
N THR A 185 5.38 49.87 -2.19
CA THR A 185 3.99 50.32 -2.39
C THR A 185 3.25 49.35 -3.32
N GLU A 186 1.92 49.28 -3.23
CA GLU A 186 1.09 48.34 -4.02
C GLU A 186 1.39 48.37 -5.52
N LYS A 187 1.60 49.56 -6.10
CA LYS A 187 1.97 49.71 -7.52
C LYS A 187 3.36 49.15 -7.85
N GLN A 188 4.32 49.31 -6.93
CA GLN A 188 5.66 48.75 -7.13
C GLN A 188 5.65 47.23 -7.02
N LEU A 189 4.75 46.67 -6.19
CA LEU A 189 4.55 45.23 -6.11
C LEU A 189 4.00 44.68 -7.42
N GLU A 190 2.98 45.31 -8.01
CA GLU A 190 2.39 44.91 -9.29
C GLU A 190 3.42 44.96 -10.43
N GLU A 191 4.23 46.02 -10.51
CA GLU A 191 5.31 46.13 -11.50
C GLU A 191 6.43 45.10 -11.30
N ASP A 192 6.72 44.71 -10.06
CA ASP A 192 7.72 43.67 -9.78
C ASP A 192 7.16 42.27 -10.08
N GLU A 193 5.87 42.04 -9.85
CA GLU A 193 5.16 40.82 -10.25
C GLU A 193 5.11 40.66 -11.77
N ASP A 194 4.84 41.73 -12.52
CA ASP A 194 4.86 41.71 -13.98
C ASP A 194 6.27 41.38 -14.53
N LYS A 195 7.33 41.93 -13.93
CA LYS A 195 8.72 41.62 -14.31
C LYS A 195 9.08 40.17 -13.97
N GLU A 196 8.63 39.65 -12.83
CA GLU A 196 8.80 38.23 -12.50
C GLU A 196 8.06 37.35 -13.51
N CYS A 197 6.87 37.75 -13.97
CA CYS A 197 6.13 37.03 -15.01
C CYS A 197 6.87 37.04 -16.36
N ASP A 198 7.42 38.17 -16.77
CA ASP A 198 8.23 38.27 -18.00
C ASP A 198 9.51 37.41 -17.91
N ASP A 199 10.21 37.42 -16.77
CA ASP A 199 11.40 36.57 -16.56
C ASP A 199 11.06 35.07 -16.57
N LEU A 200 9.88 34.70 -16.04
CA LEU A 200 9.37 33.33 -16.13
C LEU A 200 9.00 32.94 -17.57
N LEU A 201 8.40 33.85 -18.33
CA LEU A 201 8.08 33.62 -19.75
C LEU A 201 9.36 33.45 -20.57
N ASP A 202 10.36 34.30 -20.35
CA ASP A 202 11.67 34.20 -20.99
C ASP A 202 12.41 32.92 -20.61
N PHE A 203 12.32 32.50 -19.35
CA PHE A 203 12.87 31.21 -18.90
C PHE A 203 12.20 30.03 -19.60
N VAL A 204 10.87 30.01 -19.70
CA VAL A 204 10.13 28.92 -20.37
C VAL A 204 10.44 28.87 -21.86
N ASN A 205 10.51 30.03 -22.52
CA ASN A 205 10.81 30.12 -23.95
C ASN A 205 12.25 29.72 -24.28
N ASN A 206 13.19 29.98 -23.36
CA ASN A 206 14.60 29.64 -23.51
C ASN A 206 14.96 28.28 -22.89
N LEU A 207 13.99 27.50 -22.38
CA LEU A 207 14.26 26.19 -21.82
C LEU A 207 14.42 25.15 -22.94
N ASP A 208 15.68 24.82 -23.25
CA ASP A 208 15.99 23.74 -24.18
C ASP A 208 15.83 22.37 -23.50
N TYR A 209 14.62 21.82 -23.60
CA TYR A 209 14.30 20.49 -23.07
C TYR A 209 15.17 19.39 -23.69
N ASP A 210 15.60 19.54 -24.94
CA ASP A 210 16.38 18.51 -25.63
C ASP A 210 17.81 18.46 -25.07
N GLN A 211 18.40 19.60 -24.72
CA GLN A 211 19.68 19.63 -24.02
C GLN A 211 19.58 18.97 -22.63
N TYR A 212 18.50 19.25 -21.89
CA TYR A 212 18.31 18.73 -20.53
C TYR A 212 17.96 17.24 -20.50
N ILE A 213 17.17 16.74 -21.45
CA ILE A 213 16.81 15.31 -21.58
C ILE A 213 18.03 14.47 -21.97
N ASN A 214 18.95 15.05 -22.73
CA ASN A 214 20.18 14.38 -23.14
C ASN A 214 21.30 14.48 -22.10
N ASP A 215 21.10 15.22 -21.00
CA ASP A 215 22.06 15.27 -19.93
C ASP A 215 22.17 13.91 -19.22
N LEU A 216 23.40 13.41 -19.08
CA LEU A 216 23.70 12.10 -18.49
C LEU A 216 23.20 12.01 -17.05
N GLU A 217 23.21 13.11 -16.32
CA GLU A 217 22.72 13.18 -14.94
C GLU A 217 21.22 12.94 -14.88
N VAL A 218 20.46 13.61 -15.75
CA VAL A 218 18.99 13.49 -15.85
C VAL A 218 18.61 12.08 -16.29
N GLN A 219 19.32 11.52 -17.28
CA GLN A 219 19.10 10.13 -17.71
C GLN A 219 19.41 9.13 -16.59
N SER A 220 20.47 9.35 -15.82
CA SER A 220 20.81 8.50 -14.67
C SER A 220 19.71 8.55 -13.60
N MET A 221 19.17 9.73 -13.33
CA MET A 221 18.09 9.95 -12.36
C MET A 221 16.80 9.28 -12.84
N VAL A 222 16.40 9.49 -14.10
CA VAL A 222 15.22 8.85 -14.70
C VAL A 222 15.36 7.32 -14.68
N LYS A 223 16.56 6.79 -14.96
CA LYS A 223 16.84 5.36 -14.88
C LYS A 223 16.72 4.83 -13.45
N ALA A 224 17.23 5.56 -12.46
CA ALA A 224 17.10 5.20 -11.04
C ALA A 224 15.62 5.18 -10.59
N ILE A 225 14.83 6.17 -11.03
CA ILE A 225 13.38 6.23 -10.76
C ILE A 225 12.65 5.05 -11.43
N LYS A 226 12.93 4.75 -12.70
CA LYS A 226 12.35 3.60 -13.41
C LYS A 226 12.66 2.28 -12.70
N ASN A 227 13.92 2.07 -12.30
CA ASN A 227 14.32 0.88 -11.55
C ASN A 227 13.55 0.80 -10.22
N ARG A 228 13.41 1.92 -9.51
CA ARG A 228 12.66 1.98 -8.26
C ARG A 228 11.17 1.67 -8.44
N ILE A 229 10.55 2.17 -9.51
CA ILE A 229 9.16 1.87 -9.85
C ILE A 229 9.01 0.36 -10.13
N HIS A 230 9.94 -0.24 -10.88
CA HIS A 230 9.92 -1.68 -11.15
C HIS A 230 10.04 -2.51 -9.87
N GLU A 231 10.96 -2.13 -8.96
CA GLU A 231 11.06 -2.78 -7.64
C GLU A 231 9.77 -2.67 -6.82
N LEU A 232 9.08 -1.54 -6.88
CA LEU A 232 7.82 -1.35 -6.17
C LEU A 232 6.69 -2.18 -6.78
N GLN A 233 6.60 -2.23 -8.11
CA GLN A 233 5.66 -3.10 -8.81
C GLN A 233 5.92 -4.57 -8.51
N ASP A 234 7.18 -5.01 -8.51
CA ASP A 234 7.54 -6.37 -8.11
C ASP A 234 7.20 -6.64 -6.64
N LYS A 235 7.38 -5.66 -5.74
CA LYS A 235 7.01 -5.74 -4.31
C LYS A 235 5.50 -5.68 -4.04
N GLU A 236 4.70 -5.19 -4.96
CA GLU A 236 3.25 -5.24 -4.86
C GLU A 236 2.74 -6.57 -5.43
N ASN A 237 3.30 -7.00 -6.56
CA ASN A 237 2.91 -8.19 -7.28
C ASN A 237 3.43 -9.50 -6.67
N TRP A 238 4.53 -9.52 -5.89
CA TRP A 238 5.03 -10.79 -5.32
C TRP A 238 4.03 -11.44 -4.34
N LYS A 239 3.23 -10.63 -3.61
CA LYS A 239 2.19 -11.16 -2.71
C LYS A 239 1.10 -11.87 -3.53
N GLU A 240 0.72 -11.30 -4.66
CA GLU A 240 -0.25 -11.89 -5.59
C GLU A 240 0.32 -13.11 -6.33
N ASN A 241 1.56 -13.01 -6.80
CA ASN A 241 2.30 -14.09 -7.46
C ASN A 241 2.52 -15.29 -6.52
N ALA A 242 2.83 -15.05 -5.24
CA ALA A 242 2.97 -16.12 -4.25
C ALA A 242 1.64 -16.87 -4.02
N ILE A 243 0.51 -16.14 -3.96
CA ILE A 243 -0.83 -16.75 -3.86
C ILE A 243 -1.16 -17.52 -5.14
N HIS A 244 -0.82 -16.96 -6.30
CA HIS A 244 -1.05 -17.58 -7.60
C HIS A 244 -0.24 -18.87 -7.77
N ASP A 245 1.03 -18.89 -7.36
CA ASP A 245 1.90 -20.08 -7.40
C ASP A 245 1.39 -21.20 -6.49
N ILE A 246 0.85 -20.87 -5.32
CA ILE A 246 0.22 -21.85 -4.43
C ILE A 246 -1.02 -22.46 -5.09
N LYS A 247 -1.85 -21.63 -5.76
CA LYS A 247 -3.02 -22.12 -6.52
C LYS A 247 -2.60 -23.04 -7.67
N ILE A 248 -1.57 -22.68 -8.44
CA ILE A 248 -1.04 -23.50 -9.54
C ILE A 248 -0.50 -24.84 -9.02
N LYS A 249 0.31 -24.83 -7.97
CA LYS A 249 0.85 -26.08 -7.37
C LYS A 249 -0.26 -27.02 -6.91
N LYS A 250 -1.35 -26.49 -6.32
CA LYS A 250 -2.50 -27.30 -5.93
C LYS A 250 -3.29 -27.82 -7.13
N LYS A 251 -3.46 -27.03 -8.20
CA LYS A 251 -4.11 -27.49 -9.44
C LYS A 251 -3.36 -28.66 -10.05
N LYS A 252 -2.03 -28.56 -10.15
CA LYS A 252 -1.16 -29.67 -10.62
C LYS A 252 -1.24 -30.91 -9.72
N GLN A 253 -1.29 -30.75 -8.39
CA GLN A 253 -1.49 -31.89 -7.48
C GLN A 253 -2.87 -32.55 -7.63
N ASN A 254 -3.90 -31.78 -8.02
CA ASN A 254 -5.24 -32.32 -8.24
C ASN A 254 -5.34 -33.04 -9.59
N GLU A 255 -4.68 -32.52 -10.63
CA GLU A 255 -4.56 -33.14 -11.95
C GLU A 255 -3.76 -34.45 -11.87
N GLN A 256 -2.62 -34.47 -11.16
CA GLN A 256 -1.85 -35.70 -10.93
C GLN A 256 -2.61 -36.77 -10.13
N LYS A 257 -3.56 -36.37 -9.27
CA LYS A 257 -4.47 -37.30 -8.58
C LYS A 257 -5.63 -37.77 -9.45
N ALA A 258 -5.95 -37.06 -10.53
CA ALA A 258 -6.97 -37.43 -11.49
C ALA A 258 -6.44 -38.46 -12.50
N ASP A 259 -5.25 -38.26 -13.06
CA ASP A 259 -4.63 -39.18 -14.04
C ASP A 259 -4.36 -40.59 -13.45
N GLN A 260 -4.02 -40.69 -12.16
CA GLN A 260 -3.89 -42.00 -11.49
C GLN A 260 -5.20 -42.80 -11.37
N ASN A 261 -6.36 -42.23 -11.72
CA ASN A 261 -7.63 -42.97 -11.74
C ASN A 261 -8.12 -43.35 -13.16
N ASP A 262 -7.52 -42.81 -14.24
CA ASP A 262 -7.98 -43.09 -15.60
C ASP A 262 -7.27 -44.28 -16.27
N ASP A 263 -6.05 -44.63 -15.85
CA ASP A 263 -5.34 -45.83 -16.36
C ASP A 263 -5.92 -47.17 -15.88
N VAL A 264 -6.89 -47.17 -14.96
CA VAL A 264 -7.57 -48.39 -14.49
C VAL A 264 -8.95 -48.57 -15.15
N ARG A 265 -9.40 -47.62 -15.98
CA ARG A 265 -10.78 -47.58 -16.50
C ARG A 265 -10.92 -47.92 -17.99
N SER A 266 -9.81 -48.09 -18.71
CA SER A 266 -9.82 -48.33 -20.17
C SER A 266 -10.18 -49.76 -20.61
N ASN A 267 -10.43 -50.71 -19.70
CA ASN A 267 -10.76 -52.11 -20.07
C ASN A 267 -12.25 -52.49 -19.92
N ALA A 268 -13.17 -51.55 -19.68
CA ALA A 268 -14.57 -51.87 -19.37
C ALA A 268 -15.62 -51.05 -20.13
N THR A 269 -15.32 -50.57 -21.35
CA THR A 269 -16.23 -49.69 -22.13
C THR A 269 -16.57 -50.23 -23.51
N SER A 270 -16.85 -51.54 -23.63
CA SER A 270 -17.36 -52.13 -24.89
C SER A 270 -18.77 -52.73 -24.78
N VAL A 271 -19.40 -52.79 -23.60
CA VAL A 271 -20.72 -53.41 -23.45
C VAL A 271 -21.55 -52.58 -22.48
N LEU A 272 -22.75 -52.18 -22.90
CA LEU A 272 -23.81 -51.40 -22.21
C LEU A 272 -24.02 -49.98 -22.75
N SER A 273 -24.64 -49.91 -23.93
CA SER A 273 -25.21 -48.70 -24.52
C SER A 273 -26.70 -48.46 -24.23
N ASP A 274 -27.40 -49.30 -23.45
CA ASP A 274 -28.88 -49.19 -23.32
C ASP A 274 -29.41 -49.29 -21.89
N ALA A 275 -29.01 -48.36 -21.01
CA ALA A 275 -29.69 -48.17 -19.73
C ALA A 275 -29.67 -46.70 -19.28
N ARG A 276 -30.45 -45.85 -19.95
CA ARG A 276 -30.79 -44.51 -19.44
C ARG A 276 -31.73 -44.68 -18.25
N SER A 277 -31.22 -44.46 -17.04
CA SER A 277 -32.02 -44.54 -15.81
C SER A 277 -32.88 -43.29 -15.61
N HIS A 278 -34.20 -43.46 -15.51
CA HIS A 278 -35.19 -42.42 -15.15
C HIS A 278 -34.96 -41.72 -13.78
N GLN A 279 -33.92 -42.10 -13.04
CA GLN A 279 -33.59 -41.51 -11.75
C GLN A 279 -32.91 -40.13 -11.88
N SER A 280 -32.25 -39.83 -13.00
CA SER A 280 -31.57 -38.54 -13.22
C SER A 280 -32.53 -37.40 -13.58
N GLU A 281 -33.66 -37.69 -14.23
CA GLU A 281 -34.65 -36.67 -14.62
C GLU A 281 -35.37 -36.06 -13.42
N ARG A 282 -35.77 -36.88 -12.43
CA ARG A 282 -36.41 -36.38 -11.20
C ARG A 282 -35.47 -35.48 -10.39
N SER A 283 -34.18 -35.78 -10.36
CA SER A 283 -33.20 -34.96 -9.66
C SER A 283 -32.93 -33.63 -10.38
N GLN A 284 -32.97 -33.61 -11.72
CA GLN A 284 -32.81 -32.36 -12.47
C GLN A 284 -34.03 -31.44 -12.36
N GLN A 285 -35.24 -32.01 -12.37
CA GLN A 285 -36.49 -31.25 -12.16
C GLN A 285 -36.61 -30.68 -10.73
N SER A 286 -36.12 -31.41 -9.71
CA SER A 286 -36.04 -30.89 -8.34
C SER A 286 -35.05 -29.73 -8.20
N ILE A 287 -33.95 -29.74 -8.95
CA ILE A 287 -32.95 -28.66 -8.91
C ILE A 287 -33.46 -27.41 -9.65
N GLN A 288 -34.22 -27.59 -10.74
CA GLN A 288 -34.86 -26.48 -11.46
C GLN A 288 -35.95 -25.79 -10.61
N SER A 289 -36.86 -26.55 -9.99
CA SER A 289 -37.89 -25.99 -9.10
C SER A 289 -37.34 -25.25 -7.87
N LEU A 290 -36.18 -25.67 -7.35
CA LEU A 290 -35.47 -24.95 -6.28
C LEU A 290 -34.85 -23.63 -6.77
N LYS A 291 -34.34 -23.59 -8.01
CA LYS A 291 -33.82 -22.35 -8.62
C LYS A 291 -34.95 -21.34 -8.87
N ASP A 292 -36.11 -21.80 -9.32
CA ASP A 292 -37.25 -20.93 -9.61
C ASP A 292 -37.82 -20.31 -8.31
N LYS A 293 -37.97 -21.10 -7.24
CA LYS A 293 -38.36 -20.59 -5.91
C LYS A 293 -37.37 -19.56 -5.33
N LEU A 294 -36.07 -19.73 -5.60
CA LEU A 294 -35.03 -18.82 -5.11
C LEU A 294 -35.03 -17.50 -5.89
N ASN A 295 -35.41 -17.52 -7.17
CA ASN A 295 -35.60 -16.32 -7.97
C ASN A 295 -36.89 -15.58 -7.61
N GLU A 296 -37.97 -16.28 -7.26
CA GLU A 296 -39.20 -15.67 -6.74
C GLU A 296 -38.98 -14.99 -5.38
N GLN A 297 -38.23 -15.61 -4.46
CA GLN A 297 -37.87 -14.97 -3.18
C GLN A 297 -36.99 -13.72 -3.34
N LYS A 298 -36.18 -13.64 -4.39
CA LYS A 298 -35.37 -12.44 -4.69
C LYS A 298 -36.22 -11.31 -5.27
N LYS A 299 -37.30 -11.62 -5.99
CA LYS A 299 -38.24 -10.62 -6.51
C LYS A 299 -39.22 -10.13 -5.44
N GLY A 300 -39.65 -11.00 -4.51
CA GLY A 300 -40.61 -10.64 -3.45
C GLY A 300 -40.06 -9.86 -2.24
N LYS A 301 -38.75 -9.60 -2.16
CA LYS A 301 -38.12 -8.89 -1.03
C LYS A 301 -37.95 -7.38 -1.22
N ASN A 302 -38.35 -6.82 -2.36
CA ASN A 302 -38.17 -5.40 -2.64
C ASN A 302 -39.39 -4.51 -2.37
N GLU A 303 -40.56 -5.06 -1.99
CA GLU A 303 -41.80 -4.28 -1.94
C GLU A 303 -42.47 -4.20 -0.55
N TRP A 304 -41.92 -4.83 0.49
CA TRP A 304 -42.63 -4.96 1.79
C TRP A 304 -41.94 -4.37 3.03
N ASP A 305 -41.05 -3.39 2.85
CA ASP A 305 -40.55 -2.55 3.97
C ASP A 305 -40.80 -1.05 3.72
N GLY A 306 -41.66 -0.72 2.76
CA GLY A 306 -42.19 0.62 2.58
C GLY A 306 -43.61 0.67 3.13
N ILE A 307 -43.77 1.16 4.37
CA ILE A 307 -44.91 1.92 4.93
C ILE A 307 -44.91 1.70 6.46
N SER A 308 -44.16 2.55 7.17
CA SER A 308 -44.64 3.21 8.39
C SER A 308 -43.75 4.42 8.67
N GLN A 309 -44.42 5.58 8.78
CA GLN A 309 -43.91 6.91 9.11
C GLN A 309 -43.24 6.87 10.51
N THR A 310 -42.25 7.69 10.89
CA THR A 310 -42.25 9.16 10.93
C THR A 310 -40.81 9.71 11.10
N GLU A 311 -40.61 10.96 10.64
CA GLU A 311 -39.60 11.95 11.10
C GLU A 311 -38.10 11.78 10.75
N THR A 312 -37.74 12.44 9.65
CA THR A 312 -36.54 13.27 9.46
C THR A 312 -35.21 12.77 10.01
N LYS A 313 -34.80 11.58 9.57
CA LYS A 313 -33.37 11.30 9.38
C LYS A 313 -33.18 10.87 7.94
N HIS A 314 -32.59 11.74 7.12
CA HIS A 314 -32.09 11.34 5.81
C HIS A 314 -31.29 10.05 6.02
N LYS A 315 -31.84 8.92 5.55
CA LYS A 315 -31.11 7.65 5.58
C LYS A 315 -29.88 7.91 4.74
N ALA A 316 -28.73 7.99 5.40
CA ALA A 316 -27.46 8.30 4.78
C ALA A 316 -27.33 7.45 3.51
N THR A 317 -27.24 8.12 2.36
CA THR A 317 -27.13 7.47 1.06
C THR A 317 -25.93 6.53 1.08
N LEU A 318 -25.93 5.49 0.24
CA LEU A 318 -24.82 4.54 0.18
C LEU A 318 -23.48 5.29 0.02
N GLU A 319 -23.48 6.33 -0.81
CA GLU A 319 -22.39 7.26 -1.04
C GLU A 319 -21.97 8.00 0.23
N GLU A 320 -22.91 8.54 1.00
CA GLU A 320 -22.62 9.19 2.29
C GLU A 320 -21.92 8.24 3.27
N ARG A 321 -22.29 6.94 3.26
CA ARG A 321 -21.67 5.92 4.14
C ARG A 321 -20.27 5.56 3.66
N ILE A 322 -20.07 5.44 2.35
CA ILE A 322 -18.76 5.22 1.74
C ILE A 322 -17.84 6.42 2.03
N ALA A 323 -18.31 7.63 1.75
CA ALA A 323 -17.57 8.87 2.01
C ALA A 323 -17.22 9.04 3.50
N LYS A 324 -18.12 8.65 4.41
CA LYS A 324 -17.82 8.62 5.85
C LYS A 324 -16.71 7.63 6.17
N HIS A 325 -16.78 6.42 5.65
CA HIS A 325 -15.79 5.39 5.95
C HIS A 325 -14.40 5.75 5.40
N VAL A 326 -14.35 6.33 4.21
CA VAL A 326 -13.12 6.83 3.58
C VAL A 326 -12.56 8.04 4.33
N ALA A 327 -13.41 8.99 4.76
CA ALA A 327 -12.97 10.13 5.57
C ALA A 327 -12.37 9.69 6.92
N ASP A 328 -12.99 8.69 7.58
CA ASP A 328 -12.46 8.08 8.81
C ASP A 328 -11.08 7.43 8.57
N GLU A 329 -10.89 6.78 7.42
CA GLU A 329 -9.62 6.15 7.05
C GLU A 329 -8.52 7.18 6.73
N VAL A 330 -8.85 8.23 5.98
CA VAL A 330 -7.95 9.36 5.68
C VAL A 330 -7.48 10.03 6.97
N LEU A 331 -8.40 10.31 7.91
CA LEU A 331 -8.03 10.93 9.18
C LEU A 331 -7.24 10.01 10.11
N ARG A 332 -7.44 8.69 10.04
CA ARG A 332 -6.63 7.70 10.76
C ARG A 332 -5.21 7.62 10.20
N ASN A 333 -5.07 7.67 8.88
CA ASN A 333 -3.78 7.57 8.21
C ASN A 333 -2.98 8.89 8.27
N TYR A 334 -3.67 10.04 8.26
CA TYR A 334 -3.05 11.37 8.26
C TYR A 334 -3.45 12.18 9.49
N LYS A 335 -2.74 11.95 10.60
CA LYS A 335 -3.01 12.59 11.90
C LYS A 335 -2.89 14.12 11.88
N HIS A 336 -2.01 14.67 11.05
CA HIS A 336 -1.87 16.11 10.87
C HIS A 336 -3.09 16.74 10.17
N LEU A 337 -3.75 15.98 9.29
CA LEU A 337 -4.96 16.42 8.60
C LEU A 337 -6.15 16.54 9.57
N GLY A 338 -6.19 15.70 10.62
CA GLY A 338 -7.20 15.77 11.67
C GLY A 338 -7.07 16.98 12.61
N ALA A 339 -5.92 17.65 12.62
CA ALA A 339 -5.75 18.91 13.36
C ALA A 339 -6.30 20.12 12.58
N VAL A 340 -6.34 20.04 11.25
CA VAL A 340 -6.75 21.13 10.35
C VAL A 340 -8.19 20.95 9.87
N HIS A 341 -8.60 19.72 9.59
CA HIS A 341 -9.89 19.39 9.00
C HIS A 341 -10.71 18.48 9.91
N SER A 342 -11.98 18.84 10.08
CA SER A 342 -12.94 17.95 10.72
C SER A 342 -13.36 16.83 9.77
N ASN A 343 -13.79 15.70 10.34
CA ASN A 343 -14.31 14.56 9.59
C ASN A 343 -15.42 14.96 8.61
N GLN A 344 -16.28 15.90 9.04
CA GLN A 344 -17.36 16.42 8.22
C GLN A 344 -16.87 17.29 7.05
N SER A 345 -15.76 17.99 7.21
CA SER A 345 -15.13 18.79 6.15
C SER A 345 -14.56 17.90 5.05
N ILE A 346 -13.85 16.84 5.42
CA ILE A 346 -13.29 15.87 4.46
C ILE A 346 -14.39 15.09 3.75
N ARG A 347 -15.44 14.71 4.47
CA ARG A 347 -16.61 14.04 3.89
C ARG A 347 -17.27 14.88 2.81
N LYS A 348 -17.54 16.17 3.08
CA LYS A 348 -18.10 17.10 2.10
C LYS A 348 -17.18 17.31 0.90
N LEU A 349 -15.86 17.29 1.11
CA LEU A 349 -14.88 17.42 0.04
C LEU A 349 -14.90 16.20 -0.89
N LEU A 350 -14.96 14.98 -0.32
CA LEU A 350 -15.09 13.72 -1.07
C LEU A 350 -16.43 13.62 -1.81
N GLU A 351 -17.53 14.04 -1.17
CA GLU A 351 -18.84 14.10 -1.83
C GLU A 351 -18.83 15.07 -3.01
N ARG A 352 -18.17 16.23 -2.87
CA ARG A 352 -18.05 17.23 -3.94
C ARG A 352 -17.20 16.71 -5.11
N GLU A 353 -16.08 16.05 -4.84
CA GLU A 353 -15.26 15.39 -5.86
C GLU A 353 -16.05 14.28 -6.57
N ALA A 354 -16.71 13.38 -5.82
CA ALA A 354 -17.52 12.30 -6.37
C ALA A 354 -18.64 12.82 -7.27
N GLN A 355 -19.35 13.87 -6.84
CA GLN A 355 -20.37 14.54 -7.66
C GLN A 355 -19.76 15.21 -8.89
N GLN A 356 -18.56 15.78 -8.79
CA GLN A 356 -17.86 16.32 -9.97
C GLN A 356 -17.51 15.23 -10.98
N TYR A 357 -17.08 14.04 -10.55
CA TYR A 357 -16.83 12.92 -11.48
C TYR A 357 -18.11 12.45 -12.17
N ILE A 358 -19.21 12.34 -11.41
CA ILE A 358 -20.51 11.91 -11.96
C ILE A 358 -21.05 12.96 -12.95
N ASN A 359 -21.01 14.24 -12.58
CA ASN A 359 -21.54 15.34 -13.40
C ASN A 359 -20.66 15.63 -14.63
N LYS A 360 -19.34 15.39 -14.55
CA LYS A 360 -18.45 15.54 -15.71
C LYS A 360 -18.57 14.39 -16.71
N GLY A 361 -19.34 13.34 -16.41
CA GLY A 361 -19.87 12.34 -17.36
C GLY A 361 -18.87 11.42 -18.07
N ASN A 362 -17.61 11.83 -18.20
CA ASN A 362 -16.50 11.03 -18.70
C ASN A 362 -15.24 11.86 -18.42
N VAL A 363 -14.56 11.59 -17.30
CA VAL A 363 -13.21 12.13 -17.14
C VAL A 363 -12.33 11.23 -18.01
N ASP A 364 -11.80 11.82 -19.08
CA ASP A 364 -10.77 11.20 -19.88
C ASP A 364 -9.73 10.63 -18.90
N GLY A 365 -9.52 9.32 -18.97
CA GLY A 365 -8.48 8.68 -18.15
C GLY A 365 -7.15 9.40 -18.38
N PRO A 366 -6.16 9.22 -17.49
CA PRO A 366 -4.83 9.80 -17.72
C PRO A 366 -4.43 9.52 -19.18
N VAL A 367 -4.22 10.58 -19.96
CA VAL A 367 -3.92 10.47 -21.40
C VAL A 367 -2.60 9.74 -21.53
N ILE A 368 -2.65 8.43 -21.73
CA ILE A 368 -1.49 7.61 -22.05
C ILE A 368 -1.16 7.93 -23.51
N SER A 369 -0.26 8.88 -23.73
CA SER A 369 0.37 9.05 -25.03
C SER A 369 1.20 7.80 -25.31
N VAL A 370 0.62 6.86 -26.05
CA VAL A 370 1.37 5.73 -26.60
C VAL A 370 2.27 6.29 -27.70
N VAL A 371 3.48 6.68 -27.32
CA VAL A 371 4.56 6.97 -28.25
C VAL A 371 4.83 5.65 -28.99
N LYS A 372 4.37 5.56 -30.24
CA LYS A 372 4.80 4.52 -31.16
C LYS A 372 6.25 4.83 -31.48
N GLU A 373 7.17 4.35 -30.65
CA GLU A 373 8.57 4.25 -31.03
C GLU A 373 8.59 3.45 -32.34
N ASN A 374 9.01 4.11 -33.42
CA ASN A 374 9.42 3.41 -34.63
C ASN A 374 10.60 2.54 -34.21
N THR A 375 10.30 1.31 -33.78
CA THR A 375 11.30 0.28 -33.57
C THR A 375 11.97 0.09 -34.92
N LEU A 376 13.15 0.68 -35.08
CA LEU A 376 14.12 0.29 -36.08
C LEU A 376 14.16 -1.24 -36.05
N ARG A 377 13.90 -1.83 -37.23
CA ARG A 377 13.82 -3.27 -37.40
C ARG A 377 15.07 -3.87 -36.76
N LYS A 378 14.90 -4.87 -35.90
CA LYS A 378 15.96 -5.58 -35.14
C LYS A 378 17.14 -6.13 -35.96
N ASN A 379 17.16 -5.93 -37.28
CA ASN A 379 18.11 -6.51 -38.22
C ASN A 379 19.10 -5.50 -38.83
N GLU A 380 19.00 -4.20 -38.51
CA GLU A 380 20.00 -3.19 -38.92
C GLU A 380 20.90 -2.83 -37.73
N ILE A 381 21.65 -3.83 -37.23
CA ILE A 381 22.78 -3.55 -36.34
C ILE A 381 23.97 -3.25 -37.25
N ASP A 382 24.38 -1.98 -37.30
CA ASP A 382 25.56 -1.55 -38.06
C ASP A 382 26.79 -2.37 -37.61
N PRO A 383 27.41 -3.17 -38.48
CA PRO A 383 28.53 -4.05 -38.11
C PRO A 383 29.73 -3.30 -37.53
N ASN A 384 29.80 -1.98 -37.75
CA ASN A 384 30.83 -1.10 -37.18
C ASN A 384 30.64 -0.78 -35.69
N ASN A 385 29.49 -1.13 -35.11
CA ASN A 385 29.17 -0.89 -33.70
C ASN A 385 29.34 -2.15 -32.83
N LEU A 386 29.90 -3.22 -33.40
CA LEU A 386 30.19 -4.44 -32.68
C LEU A 386 31.51 -4.32 -31.91
N PRO A 387 31.52 -4.61 -30.60
CA PRO A 387 32.64 -4.33 -29.70
C PRO A 387 33.91 -5.17 -29.97
N TYR A 388 33.86 -6.09 -30.94
CA TYR A 388 34.95 -6.99 -31.30
C TYR A 388 35.56 -6.70 -32.67
N LEU A 389 35.09 -5.68 -33.40
CA LEU A 389 35.69 -5.31 -34.68
C LEU A 389 36.85 -4.33 -34.42
N HIS A 390 38.07 -4.86 -34.38
CA HIS A 390 39.30 -4.06 -34.25
C HIS A 390 39.42 -3.15 -35.48
N ARG A 391 39.33 -1.83 -35.28
CA ARG A 391 39.55 -0.85 -36.34
C ARG A 391 41.04 -0.84 -36.67
N ASN A 392 41.41 -1.38 -37.82
CA ASN A 392 42.78 -1.38 -38.31
C ASN A 392 43.17 0.08 -38.65
N PRO A 393 44.16 0.69 -37.97
CA PRO A 393 44.53 2.09 -38.18
C PRO A 393 45.49 2.20 -39.37
N ALA A 394 45.02 1.85 -40.56
CA ALA A 394 45.75 2.09 -41.79
C ALA A 394 44.75 2.25 -42.94
N ILE A 395 44.32 3.50 -43.16
CA ILE A 395 44.06 4.18 -44.44
C ILE A 395 44.15 5.67 -44.15
#